data_AF-A0A7X7QLT4-F1
#
_entry.id   AF-A0A7X7QLT4-F1
#
_cell.length_a   1.000
_cell.length_b   1.000
_cell.length_c   1.000
_cell.angle_alpha   90.00
_cell.angle_beta   90.00
_cell.angle_gamma   90.00
#
_symmetry.space_group_name_H-M   'P 1'
#
loop_
_entity.id
_entity.type
_entity.pdbx_description
1 polymer ?
#
loop_
_entity_poly.entity_id
_entity_poly.type
_entity_poly.pdbx_seq_one_letter_code
_entity_poly.pdbx_strand_id
1 'polypeptide(L)' 'MKSHAGVAAEAERVRLDEDARRVRNWTRWGPYLAERQWGTVREDYSADGSSWAYLPHDHARSRAYRWGED' A
#
# COMPACT_ATOMS: atom_id res chain seq x y z
N MET A 1 -17.49 13.11 -21.27
CA MET A 1 -16.53 12.99 -20.16
C MET A 1 -17.22 12.18 -19.05
N LYS A 2 -16.89 10.90 -18.85
CA LYS A 2 -17.58 10.04 -17.87
C LYS A 2 -16.93 10.23 -16.50
N SER A 3 -17.68 10.74 -15.52
CA SER A 3 -17.23 10.92 -14.15
C SER A 3 -16.97 9.57 -13.46
N HIS A 4 -15.71 9.26 -13.18
CA HIS A 4 -15.31 8.03 -12.48
C HIS A 4 -15.54 8.08 -10.96
N ALA A 5 -16.00 9.22 -10.43
CA ALA A 5 -16.20 9.45 -9.00
C ALA A 5 -17.38 8.67 -8.39
N GLY A 6 -18.36 8.24 -9.18
CA GLY A 6 -19.57 7.57 -8.68
C GLY A 6 -19.38 6.10 -8.27
N VAL A 7 -18.45 5.39 -8.91
CA VAL A 7 -18.27 3.93 -8.71
C VAL A 7 -17.44 3.64 -7.45
N ALA A 8 -16.42 4.44 -7.16
CA ALA A 8 -15.60 4.28 -5.96
C ALA A 8 -16.42 4.51 -4.68
N ALA A 9 -17.34 5.49 -4.69
CA ALA A 9 -18.25 5.73 -3.57
C ALA A 9 -19.25 4.57 -3.34
N GLU A 10 -19.62 3.83 -4.39
CA GLU A 10 -20.45 2.62 -4.28
C GLU A 10 -19.64 1.45 -3.69
N ALA A 11 -18.44 1.18 -4.21
CA ALA A 11 -17.58 0.09 -3.76
C ALA A 11 -17.07 0.27 -2.32
N GLU A 12 -16.74 1.51 -1.95
CA GLU A 12 -16.31 1.82 -0.58
C GLU A 12 -17.46 1.66 0.42
N ARG A 13 -18.68 2.08 0.07
CA ARG A 13 -19.87 1.86 0.91
C ARG A 13 -20.11 0.37 1.17
N VAL A 14 -19.93 -0.48 0.14
CA VAL A 14 -20.03 -1.94 0.30
C VAL A 14 -18.96 -2.47 1.24
N ARG A 15 -17.70 -2.07 1.07
CA ARG A 15 -16.59 -2.48 1.95
C ARG A 15 -16.81 -2.09 3.42
N LEU A 16 -17.38 -0.91 3.66
CA LEU A 16 -17.70 -0.43 5.02
C LEU A 16 -18.87 -1.22 5.64
N ASP A 17 -19.92 -1.55 4.87
CA ASP A 17 -21.02 -2.40 5.35
C ASP A 17 -20.56 -3.85 5.65
N GLU A 18 -19.69 -4.41 4.81
CA GLU A 18 -19.08 -5.73 5.05
C GLU A 18 -18.19 -5.75 6.31
N ASP A 19 -17.49 -4.65 6.61
CA ASP A 19 -16.70 -4.49 7.83
C ASP A 19 -17.59 -4.40 9.07
N ALA A 20 -18.62 -3.54 9.02
CA ALA A 20 -19.60 -3.38 10.10
C ALA A 20 -20.29 -4.70 10.46
N ARG A 21 -20.58 -5.53 9.46
CA ARG A 21 -21.16 -6.88 9.62
C ARG A 21 -20.14 -7.97 9.92
N ARG A 22 -18.84 -7.63 9.97
CA ARG A 22 -17.72 -8.56 10.20
C ARG A 22 -17.67 -9.75 9.22
N VAL A 23 -18.11 -9.54 7.98
CA VAL A 23 -18.17 -10.59 6.94
C VAL A 23 -16.77 -10.92 6.44
N ARG A 24 -15.98 -9.89 6.11
CA ARG A 24 -14.63 -10.04 5.51
C ARG A 24 -13.49 -9.76 6.50
N ASN A 25 -13.74 -8.99 7.57
CA ASN A 25 -12.76 -8.61 8.59
C ASN A 25 -11.44 -8.01 8.02
N TRP A 26 -11.53 -7.26 6.91
CA TRP A 26 -10.34 -6.74 6.22
C TRP A 26 -9.53 -5.75 7.07
N THR A 27 -10.17 -5.09 8.05
CA THR A 27 -9.53 -4.18 9.02
C THR A 27 -8.60 -4.88 10.00
N ARG A 28 -8.72 -6.19 10.22
CA ARG A 28 -7.82 -6.95 11.13
C ARG A 28 -6.38 -7.00 10.63
N TRP A 29 -6.20 -6.92 9.32
CA TRP A 29 -4.90 -6.88 8.68
C TRP A 29 -4.30 -5.46 8.70
N GLY A 30 -5.08 -4.47 9.13
CA GLY A 30 -4.73 -3.06 9.08
C GLY A 30 -4.47 -2.57 7.66
N PRO A 31 -4.23 -1.27 7.45
CA PRO A 31 -3.41 -0.89 6.32
C PRO A 31 -2.06 -1.58 6.52
N TYR A 32 -1.64 -2.43 5.59
CA TYR A 32 -0.23 -2.80 5.50
C TYR A 32 0.55 -1.50 5.48
N LEU A 33 1.25 -1.19 6.57
CA LEU A 33 1.98 0.06 6.66
C LEU A 33 3.10 -0.05 5.63
N ALA A 34 2.98 0.63 4.49
CA ALA A 34 3.94 0.52 3.40
C ALA A 34 5.37 0.80 3.88
N GLU A 35 5.52 1.64 4.91
CA GLU A 35 6.79 1.90 5.61
C GLU A 35 7.47 0.65 6.20
N ARG A 36 6.74 -0.42 6.53
CA ARG A 36 7.34 -1.69 7.02
C ARG A 36 8.22 -2.37 5.99
N GLN A 37 8.05 -2.05 4.71
CA GLN A 37 8.88 -2.59 3.63
C GLN A 37 10.21 -1.84 3.47
N TRP A 38 10.30 -0.62 4.01
CA TRP A 38 11.58 0.09 4.06
C TRP A 38 12.57 -0.69 4.92
N GLY A 39 13.81 -0.81 4.47
CA GLY A 39 14.81 -1.63 5.17
C GLY A 39 15.25 -2.87 4.40
N THR A 40 14.51 -3.27 3.37
CA THR A 40 14.82 -4.47 2.60
C THR A 40 15.77 -4.15 1.43
N VAL A 41 16.93 -4.82 1.39
CA VAL A 41 17.97 -4.65 0.34
C VAL A 41 17.42 -4.92 -1.08
N ARG A 42 16.27 -5.59 -1.19
CA ARG A 42 15.66 -6.02 -2.46
C ARG A 42 15.06 -4.90 -3.30
N GLU A 43 14.94 -3.70 -2.74
CA GLU A 43 14.51 -2.50 -3.47
C GLU A 43 15.69 -1.59 -3.87
N ASP A 44 16.93 -2.09 -3.74
CA ASP A 44 18.10 -1.38 -4.24
C ASP A 44 18.23 -1.53 -5.76
N TYR A 45 17.81 -0.49 -6.48
CA TYR A 45 18.04 -0.31 -7.90
C TYR A 45 19.02 0.82 -8.19
N SER A 46 19.82 1.23 -7.19
CA SER A 46 20.86 2.24 -7.38
C SER A 46 21.96 1.69 -8.29
N ALA A 47 22.55 2.57 -9.09
CA ALA A 47 23.64 2.20 -9.99
C ALA A 47 24.97 1.96 -9.24
N ASP A 48 25.08 2.50 -8.03
CA ASP A 48 26.28 2.58 -7.20
C ASP A 48 26.19 1.80 -5.88
N GLY A 49 25.07 1.10 -5.63
CA GLY A 49 24.84 0.35 -4.39
C GLY A 49 24.49 1.23 -3.18
N SER A 50 24.11 2.49 -3.40
CA SER A 50 23.68 3.41 -2.35
C SER A 50 22.17 3.32 -2.10
N SER A 51 21.73 2.19 -1.52
CA SER A 51 20.32 1.85 -1.34
C SER A 51 19.52 2.93 -0.57
N TRP A 52 20.08 3.49 0.51
CA TRP A 52 19.39 4.47 1.37
C TRP A 52 19.27 5.87 0.76
N ALA A 53 20.16 6.22 -0.17
CA ALA A 53 20.04 7.47 -0.94
C ALA A 53 19.04 7.31 -2.09
N TYR A 54 18.99 6.14 -2.71
CA TYR A 54 18.09 5.82 -3.81
C TYR A 54 16.63 5.63 -3.34
N LEU A 55 16.44 5.05 -2.16
CA LEU A 55 15.13 4.85 -1.54
C LEU A 55 15.10 5.39 -0.11
N PRO A 56 14.99 6.72 0.06
CA PRO A 56 14.83 7.34 1.37
C PRO A 56 13.56 6.87 2.08
N HIS A 57 13.57 6.88 3.42
CA HIS A 57 12.41 6.48 4.23
C HIS A 57 11.13 7.26 3.87
N ASP A 58 11.24 8.54 3.53
CA ASP A 58 10.09 9.37 3.16
C ASP A 58 9.34 8.84 1.92
N HIS A 59 10.04 8.13 1.01
CA HIS A 59 9.41 7.53 -0.15
C HIS A 59 8.62 6.26 0.19
N ALA A 60 8.86 5.65 1.35
CA ALA A 60 8.26 4.37 1.73
C ALA A 60 6.73 4.42 1.85
N ARG A 61 6.17 5.60 2.11
CA ARG A 61 4.72 5.85 2.21
C ARG A 61 3.99 5.86 0.88
N SER A 62 4.71 6.12 -0.21
CA SER A 62 4.12 6.44 -1.51
C SER A 62 4.66 5.57 -2.64
N ARG A 63 5.46 4.55 -2.32
CA ARG A 63 6.05 3.63 -3.28
C ARG A 63 5.37 2.27 -3.20
N ALA A 64 5.04 1.73 -4.37
CA ALA A 64 4.61 0.34 -4.48
C ALA A 64 5.86 -0.55 -4.48
N TYR A 65 5.92 -1.47 -3.52
CA TYR A 65 7.00 -2.44 -3.39
C TYR A 65 6.77 -3.62 -4.32
N ARG A 66 7.82 -4.06 -5.01
CA ARG A 66 7.73 -5.23 -5.90
C ARG A 66 7.93 -6.53 -5.13
N TRP A 67 8.72 -6.47 -4.06
CA TRP A 67 9.11 -7.61 -3.25
C TRP A 67 8.85 -7.32 -1.77
N GLY A 68 7.66 -7.64 -1.28
CA GLY A 68 7.27 -7.38 0.11
C GLY A 68 6.32 -8.41 0.75
N GLU A 69 5.98 -9.47 0.02
CA GLU A 69 5.01 -10.50 0.43
C GLU A 69 5.71 -11.86 0.64
N ASP A 70 6.90 -11.86 1.25
CA ASP A 70 7.56 -13.06 1.77
C ASP A 70 7.81 -12.92 3.28
#